data_AF-A0A519K2W8-F1
#
_entry.id   AF-A0A519K2W8-F1
#
_cell.length_a   1.000
_cell.length_b   1.000
_cell.length_c   1.000
_cell.angle_alpha   90.00
_cell.angle_beta   90.00
_cell.angle_gamma   90.00
#
_symmetry.space_group_name_H-M   'P 1'
#
loop_
_entity.id
_entity.type
_entity.pdbx_description
1 polymer ?
#
loop_
_entity_poly.entity_id
_entity_poly.type
_entity_poly.pdbx_seq_one_letter_code
_entity_poly.pdbx_strand_id
1 'polypeptide(L)'
;MKKTFTHDVNGDAFQFVMPADAPLDQKILNIYWYKKELDEFLPQIATYATAQEVANITISQLAIIEKQLIAILGELSHTENKK
;
A
#
# COMPACT_ATOMS: atom_id res chain seq x y z
N MET A 1 15.36 -15.13 -1.14
CA MET A 1 15.56 -14.00 -2.07
C MET A 1 15.63 -12.72 -1.26
N LYS A 2 16.70 -11.95 -1.37
CA LYS A 2 16.83 -10.64 -0.72
C LYS A 2 15.97 -9.64 -1.51
N LYS A 3 14.96 -9.02 -0.90
CA LYS A 3 14.29 -7.85 -1.48
C LYS A 3 15.14 -6.64 -1.16
N THR A 4 15.73 -6.04 -2.18
CA THR A 4 16.45 -4.77 -2.08
C THR A 4 15.41 -3.69 -1.84
N PHE A 5 15.40 -3.09 -0.64
CA PHE A 5 14.63 -1.89 -0.35
C PHE A 5 15.48 -0.71 -0.78
N THR A 6 15.24 -0.21 -2.00
CA THR A 6 15.80 1.08 -2.43
C THR A 6 14.97 2.18 -1.79
N HIS A 7 15.47 2.69 -0.67
CA HIS A 7 15.08 3.99 -0.15
C HIS A 7 15.78 5.02 -1.05
N ASP A 8 15.12 5.47 -2.12
CA ASP A 8 15.61 6.64 -2.86
C ASP A 8 15.07 7.89 -2.16
N VAL A 9 16.00 8.76 -1.77
CA VAL A 9 15.75 10.00 -1.01
C VAL A 9 15.23 11.11 -1.94
N ASN A 10 14.93 10.77 -3.20
CA ASN A 10 14.53 11.69 -4.24
C ASN A 10 13.09 11.44 -4.71
N GLY A 11 12.10 11.90 -3.95
CA GLY A 11 10.78 12.31 -4.49
C GLY A 11 9.93 11.28 -5.24
N ASP A 12 10.35 10.02 -5.37
CA ASP A 12 9.54 8.97 -5.95
C ASP A 12 8.47 8.59 -4.93
N ALA A 13 7.23 8.79 -5.34
CA ALA A 13 6.04 8.41 -4.59
C ALA A 13 6.21 7.01 -3.98
N PHE A 14 5.55 6.76 -2.84
CA PHE A 14 5.31 5.41 -2.32
C PHE A 14 4.73 4.51 -3.42
N GLN A 15 5.60 3.91 -4.24
CA GLN A 15 5.21 3.08 -5.36
C GLN A 15 5.17 1.66 -4.86
N PHE A 16 4.00 1.29 -4.36
CA PHE A 16 3.70 -0.09 -4.05
C PHE A 16 3.35 -0.82 -5.35
N VAL A 17 4.22 -1.76 -5.75
CA VAL A 17 3.98 -2.66 -6.88
C VAL A 17 3.68 -4.05 -6.34
N MET A 18 2.40 -4.44 -6.36
CA MET A 18 1.99 -5.81 -6.06
C MET A 18 2.24 -6.68 -7.29
N PRO A 19 3.01 -7.78 -7.20
CA PRO A 19 3.08 -8.73 -8.30
C PRO A 19 1.69 -9.33 -8.53
N ALA A 20 1.20 -9.28 -9.78
CA ALA A 20 -0.12 -9.81 -10.14
C ALA A 20 -0.28 -11.29 -9.76
N ASP A 21 0.81 -12.05 -9.82
CA ASP A 21 0.86 -13.49 -9.60
C ASP A 21 1.25 -13.89 -8.16
N ALA A 22 1.28 -12.94 -7.22
CA ALA A 22 1.58 -13.25 -5.83
C ALA A 22 0.46 -14.12 -5.21
N PRO A 23 0.80 -15.11 -4.36
CA PRO A 23 -0.18 -15.82 -3.54
C PRO A 23 -1.06 -14.88 -2.72
N LEU A 24 -2.33 -15.26 -2.50
CA LEU A 24 -3.33 -14.41 -1.82
C LEU A 24 -2.87 -13.93 -0.44
N ASP A 25 -2.31 -14.82 0.36
CA ASP A 25 -1.74 -14.53 1.68
C ASP A 25 -0.64 -13.48 1.58
N GLN A 26 0.21 -13.57 0.55
CA GLN A 26 1.24 -12.57 0.29
C GLN A 26 0.65 -11.23 -0.15
N LYS A 27 -0.42 -11.22 -0.96
CA LYS A 27 -1.14 -9.99 -1.34
C LYS A 27 -1.71 -9.28 -0.11
N ILE A 28 -2.36 -10.02 0.80
CA ILE A 28 -2.91 -9.49 2.06
C ILE A 28 -1.79 -8.98 2.98
N LEU A 29 -0.71 -9.75 3.15
CA LEU A 29 0.45 -9.35 3.96
C LEU A 29 1.09 -8.06 3.43
N ASN A 30 1.17 -7.90 2.10
CA ASN A 30 1.73 -6.68 1.53
C ASN A 30 0.84 -5.45 1.85
N ILE A 31 -0.48 -5.59 1.84
CA ILE A 31 -1.40 -4.51 2.25
C ILE A 31 -1.17 -4.13 3.72
N TYR A 32 -1.02 -5.13 4.60
CA TYR A 32 -0.71 -4.89 6.01
C TYR A 32 0.59 -4.10 6.17
N TRP A 33 1.67 -4.53 5.50
CA TRP A 33 2.95 -3.85 5.59
C TRP A 33 2.90 -2.43 5.06
N TYR A 34 2.19 -2.21 3.96
CA TYR A 34 2.04 -0.88 3.39
C TYR A 34 1.27 0.07 4.32
N LYS A 35 0.20 -0.41 4.98
CA LYS A 35 -0.48 0.34 6.03
C LYS A 35 0.46 0.65 7.20
N LYS A 36 1.29 -0.32 7.60
CA LYS A 36 2.26 -0.15 8.69
C LYS A 36 3.33 0.88 8.37
N GLU A 37 3.84 0.90 7.13
CA GLU A 37 4.76 1.92 6.64
C GLU A 37 4.11 3.30 6.65
N LEU A 38 2.84 3.41 6.24
CA LEU A 38 2.10 4.68 6.30
C LEU A 38 1.99 5.19 7.75
N ASP A 39 1.64 4.33 8.71
CA ASP A 39 1.57 4.71 10.12
C ASP A 39 2.91 5.25 10.65
N GLU A 40 4.03 4.73 10.15
CA GLU A 40 5.38 5.14 10.57
C GLU A 40 5.85 6.41 9.85
N PHE A 41 5.41 6.60 8.59
CA PHE A 41 5.77 7.75 7.77
C PHE A 41 5.00 9.01 8.14
N LEU A 42 3.70 8.92 8.45
CA LEU A 42 2.85 10.09 8.73
C LEU A 42 3.38 10.96 9.89
N PRO A 43 3.82 10.40 11.03
CA PRO A 43 4.44 11.19 12.11
C PRO A 43 5.74 11.87 11.69
N GLN A 44 6.53 11.25 10.80
CA GLN A 44 7.78 11.82 10.32
C GLN A 44 7.52 13.06 9.47
N ILE A 45 6.56 12.99 8.53
CA ILE A 45 6.22 14.15 7.70
C ILE A 45 5.47 15.24 8.44
N ALA A 46 4.73 14.89 9.50
CA ALA A 46 4.00 15.88 10.30
C ALA A 46 4.94 16.89 10.98
N THR A 47 6.24 16.61 11.06
CA THR A 47 7.24 17.57 11.54
C THR A 47 7.61 18.64 10.53
N TYR A 48 7.35 18.42 9.24
CA TYR A 48 7.75 19.31 8.13
C TYR A 48 6.58 19.78 7.26
N ALA A 49 5.39 19.19 7.41
CA ALA A 49 4.20 19.48 6.60
C ALA A 49 3.05 20.02 7.47
N THR A 50 2.16 20.77 6.84
CA THR A 50 0.92 21.23 7.47
C THR A 50 -0.04 20.08 7.73
N ALA A 51 -0.96 20.24 8.69
CA ALA A 51 -1.99 19.24 8.96
C ALA A 51 -2.84 18.90 7.72
N GLN A 52 -3.09 19.88 6.84
CA GLN A 52 -3.81 19.66 5.60
C GLN A 52 -3.02 18.80 4.60
N GLU A 53 -1.72 19.02 4.47
CA GLU A 53 -0.86 18.20 3.60
C GLU A 53 -0.76 16.77 4.12
N VAL A 54 -0.57 16.58 5.43
CA VAL A 54 -0.57 15.25 6.05
C VAL A 54 -1.90 14.53 5.82
N ALA A 55 -3.02 15.23 5.97
CA ALA A 55 -4.35 14.68 5.69
C ALA A 55 -4.50 14.27 4.22
N ASN A 56 -4.09 15.13 3.29
CA ASN A 56 -4.16 14.85 1.85
C ASN A 56 -3.31 13.64 1.46
N ILE A 57 -2.10 13.52 2.03
CA ILE A 57 -1.24 12.36 1.84
C ILE A 57 -1.94 11.12 2.39
N THR A 58 -2.43 11.17 3.63
CA THR A 58 -3.12 10.04 4.26
C THR A 58 -4.30 9.55 3.42
N ILE A 59 -5.19 10.45 2.99
CA ILE A 59 -6.35 10.12 2.16
C ILE A 59 -5.90 9.47 0.84
N SER A 60 -4.89 10.02 0.19
CA SER A 60 -4.38 9.48 -1.08
C SER A 60 -3.82 8.07 -0.92
N GLN A 61 -3.07 7.81 0.16
CA GLN A 61 -2.50 6.49 0.44
C GLN A 61 -3.57 5.47 0.84
N LEU A 62 -4.58 5.88 1.62
CA LEU A 62 -5.72 5.03 1.96
C LEU A 62 -6.54 4.63 0.72
N ALA A 63 -6.74 5.55 -0.24
CA ALA A 63 -7.43 5.23 -1.49
C ALA A 63 -6.67 4.19 -2.34
N ILE A 64 -5.33 4.17 -2.27
CA ILE A 64 -4.51 3.14 -2.92
C ILE A 64 -4.73 1.77 -2.25
N ILE A 65 -4.69 1.74 -0.90
CA ILE A 65 -4.97 0.52 -0.12
C ILE A 65 -6.36 -0.03 -0.45
N GLU A 66 -7.38 0.84 -0.47
CA GLU A 66 -8.76 0.46 -0.78
C GLU A 66 -8.89 -0.20 -2.16
N LYS A 67 -8.31 0.42 -3.20
CA LYS A 67 -8.33 -0.15 -4.55
C LYS A 67 -7.72 -1.55 -4.62
N GLN A 68 -6.64 -1.78 -3.87
CA GLN A 68 -5.98 -3.08 -3.81
C GLN A 68 -6.82 -4.13 -3.08
N LEU A 69 -7.46 -3.75 -1.97
CA LEU A 69 -8.41 -4.61 -1.27
C LEU A 69 -9.56 -5.03 -2.20
N ILE A 70 -10.12 -4.07 -2.94
CA ILE A 70 -11.19 -4.35 -3.91
C ILE A 70 -10.70 -5.31 -5.01
N ALA A 71 -9.47 -5.13 -5.51
CA ALA A 71 -8.91 -6.05 -6.51
C ALA A 71 -8.79 -7.48 -5.98
N ILE A 72 -8.27 -7.65 -4.75
CA ILE A 72 -8.17 -8.97 -4.10
C ILE A 72 -9.55 -9.60 -3.89
N LEU A 73 -10.53 -8.83 -3.40
CA LEU A 73 -11.90 -9.30 -3.23
C LEU A 73 -12.54 -9.69 -4.57
N GLY A 74 -12.24 -8.92 -5.62
CA GLY A 74 -12.61 -9.24 -7.00
C GLY A 74 -12.07 -10.60 -7.43
N GLU A 75 -10.78 -10.87 -7.24
CA GLU A 75 -10.17 -12.17 -7.55
C GLU A 75 -10.82 -13.33 -6.77
N LEU A 76 -11.11 -13.13 -5.49
CA LEU A 76 -11.78 -14.12 -4.64
C LEU A 76 -13.18 -14.46 -5.17
N SER A 77 -14.00 -13.45 -5.46
CA SER A 77 -15.37 -13.64 -5.97
C SER A 77 -15.41 -14.37 -7.32
N HIS A 78 -14.39 -14.18 -8.17
CA HIS A 78 -14.27 -14.90 -9.45
C HIS A 78 -13.77 -16.34 -9.28
N THR A 79 -13.01 -16.61 -8.22
CA THR A 79 -12.53 -17.96 -7.89
C THR A 79 -13.65 -18.81 -7.30
N GLU A 80 -14.56 -18.21 -6.53
CA GLU A 80 -15.72 -18.89 -5.95
C GLU A 80 -16.78 -19.24 -7.00
N ASN A 81 -17.03 -18.38 -8.00
CA ASN A 81 -18.00 -18.65 -9.08
C ASN A 81 -17.54 -19.70 -10.11
N LYS A 82 -16.31 -20.23 -10.00
CA LYS A 82 -15.77 -21.27 -10.90
C LYS A 82 -15.74 -22.66 -10.26
N LYS A 83 -16.22 -22.82 -9.03
CA LYS A 83 -16.42 -24.10 -8.35
C LYS A 83 -17.88 -24.52 -8.41
#